data_AF-A0A7Y7MA44-F1
#
_entry.id   AF-A0A7Y7MA44-F1
#
_cell.length_a   1.000
_cell.length_b   1.000
_cell.length_c   1.000
_cell.angle_alpha   90.00
_cell.angle_beta   90.00
_cell.angle_gamma   90.00
#
_symmetry.space_group_name_H-M   'P 1'
#
loop_
_entity.id
_entity.type
_entity.pdbx_description
1 polymer ?
#
loop_
_entity_poly.entity_id
_entity_poly.type
_entity_poly.pdbx_seq_one_letter_code
_entity_poly.pdbx_strand_id
1 'polypeptide(L)'
;GGAGWPPLIRDLADRTGYGRSLADVRAIPHFGRAAQADPRGTLGALAAEALIAIERTGAERILLGGTGLAGFRDALAARLAVPVHCSLTETLRAVVSHMAARG
;
A
#
# COMPACT_ATOMS: atom_id res chain seq x y z
N GLY A 1 -0.85 -9.45 -2.56
CA GLY A 1 0.30 -10.25 -3.03
C GLY A 1 0.68 -11.19 -1.92
N GLY A 2 1.15 -12.41 -2.22
CA GLY A 2 1.58 -13.38 -1.22
C GLY A 2 3.01 -13.11 -0.76
N ALA A 3 3.60 -14.05 -0.03
CA ALA A 3 4.90 -13.94 0.62
C ALA A 3 6.09 -13.59 -0.32
N GLY A 4 5.96 -13.74 -1.64
CA GLY A 4 7.00 -13.37 -2.60
C GLY A 4 7.09 -11.86 -2.91
N TRP A 5 6.09 -11.06 -2.54
CA TRP A 5 6.08 -9.63 -2.86
C TRP A 5 7.05 -8.78 -2.02
N PRO A 6 7.15 -8.97 -0.69
CA PRO A 6 8.06 -8.18 0.14
C PRO A 6 9.52 -8.13 -0.37
N PRO A 7 10.19 -9.25 -0.69
CA PRO A 7 11.56 -9.19 -1.19
C PRO A 7 11.66 -8.48 -2.54
N LEU A 8 10.71 -8.71 -3.45
CA LEU A 8 10.69 -8.09 -4.78
C LEU A 8 10.53 -6.56 -4.70
N ILE A 9 9.63 -6.07 -3.85
CA ILE A 9 9.40 -4.63 -3.68
C ILE A 9 10.60 -3.96 -3.02
N ARG A 10 11.27 -4.62 -2.06
CA ARG A 10 12.44 -4.05 -1.41
C ARG A 10 13.61 -3.90 -2.40
N ASP A 11 13.87 -4.94 -3.16
CA ASP A 11 14.86 -4.95 -4.24
C ASP A 11 14.56 -3.88 -5.32
N LEU A 12 13.28 -3.69 -5.68
CA LEU A 12 12.87 -2.60 -6.58
C LEU A 12 13.15 -1.21 -5.97
N ALA A 13 12.82 -1.00 -4.70
CA ALA A 13 13.04 0.28 -4.03
C ALA A 13 14.52 0.63 -3.94
N ASP A 14 15.37 -0.37 -3.67
CA ASP A 14 16.83 -0.19 -3.62
C ASP A 14 17.37 0.22 -5.01
N ARG A 15 16.99 -0.50 -6.07
CA ARG A 15 17.41 -0.17 -7.44
C ARG A 15 16.91 1.19 -7.96
N THR A 16 15.82 1.70 -7.40
CA THR A 16 15.21 2.97 -7.82
C THR A 16 15.57 4.15 -6.91
N GLY A 17 16.45 3.95 -5.92
CA GLY A 17 16.92 4.99 -5.02
C GLY A 17 15.97 5.33 -3.86
N TYR A 18 14.86 4.60 -3.71
CA TYR A 18 13.87 4.76 -2.64
C TYR A 18 14.09 3.86 -1.44
N GLY A 19 15.11 2.99 -1.45
CA GLY A 19 15.38 2.03 -0.38
C GLY A 19 15.43 2.64 1.03
N ARG A 20 16.05 3.82 1.17
CA ARG A 20 16.12 4.55 2.46
C ARG A 20 14.77 5.12 2.92
N SER A 21 13.85 5.38 1.99
CA SER A 21 12.51 5.88 2.30
C SER A 21 11.51 4.76 2.59
N LEU A 22 11.88 3.49 2.32
CA LEU A 22 11.03 2.34 2.51
C LEU A 22 11.34 1.64 3.85
N ALA A 23 10.57 1.96 4.88
CA ALA A 23 10.79 1.44 6.22
C ALA A 23 10.50 -0.08 6.32
N ASP A 24 9.33 -0.53 5.85
CA ASP A 24 8.90 -1.94 5.89
C ASP A 24 8.14 -2.32 4.61
N VAL A 25 8.07 -3.62 4.30
CA VAL A 25 7.18 -4.17 3.27
C VAL A 25 6.49 -5.42 3.79
N ARG A 26 5.16 -5.39 3.77
CA ARG A 26 4.33 -6.46 4.34
C ARG A 26 3.29 -6.92 3.34
N ALA A 27 2.88 -8.18 3.45
CA ALA A 27 1.95 -8.81 2.53
C ALA A 27 0.90 -9.59 3.33
N ILE A 28 -0.36 -9.50 2.88
CA ILE A 28 -1.44 -10.32 3.43
C ILE A 28 -1.60 -11.63 2.61
N PRO A 29 -1.96 -12.77 3.23
CA PRO A 29 -1.91 -14.09 2.59
C PRO A 29 -2.83 -14.25 1.36
N HIS A 30 -4.00 -13.62 1.37
CA HIS A 30 -5.02 -13.76 0.33
C HIS A 30 -5.25 -12.42 -0.39
N PHE A 31 -5.23 -12.42 -1.72
CA PHE A 31 -5.43 -11.22 -2.53
C PHE A 31 -6.05 -11.54 -3.89
N GLY A 32 -6.59 -10.52 -4.57
CA GLY A 32 -7.34 -10.69 -5.81
C GLY A 32 -8.82 -10.98 -5.53
N ARG A 33 -9.43 -11.88 -6.29
CA ARG A 33 -10.87 -12.22 -6.15
C ARG A 33 -11.25 -12.67 -4.74
N ALA A 34 -10.34 -13.35 -4.03
CA ALA A 34 -10.55 -13.80 -2.66
C ALA A 34 -10.68 -12.65 -1.65
N ALA A 35 -9.92 -11.55 -1.82
CA ALA A 35 -10.01 -10.39 -0.93
C ALA A 35 -11.34 -9.63 -1.10
N GLN A 36 -11.90 -9.65 -2.30
CA GLN A 36 -13.21 -9.06 -2.58
C GLN A 36 -14.36 -9.91 -2.04
N ALA A 37 -14.13 -11.21 -1.80
CA ALA A 37 -15.12 -12.11 -1.22
C ALA A 37 -15.31 -11.87 0.30
N ASP A 38 -14.27 -11.36 0.99
CA ASP A 38 -14.34 -10.92 2.38
C ASP A 38 -13.65 -9.56 2.58
N PRO A 39 -14.36 -8.45 2.30
CA PRO A 39 -13.81 -7.11 2.47
C PRO A 39 -13.50 -6.77 3.94
N ARG A 40 -14.28 -7.30 4.89
CA ARG A 40 -14.07 -6.98 6.32
C ARG A 40 -12.82 -7.67 6.85
N GLY A 41 -12.64 -8.95 6.55
CA GLY A 41 -11.43 -9.69 6.92
C GLY A 41 -10.19 -9.12 6.23
N THR A 42 -10.29 -8.78 4.94
CA THR A 42 -9.20 -8.11 4.22
C THR A 42 -8.78 -6.81 4.90
N LEU A 43 -9.74 -5.98 5.26
CA LEU A 43 -9.49 -4.71 5.93
C LEU A 43 -8.89 -4.88 7.33
N GLY A 44 -9.34 -5.89 8.08
CA GLY A 44 -8.74 -6.26 9.36
C GLY A 44 -7.28 -6.69 9.21
N ALA A 45 -6.98 -7.54 8.23
CA ALA A 45 -5.62 -7.99 7.96
C ALA A 45 -4.71 -6.83 7.51
N LEU A 46 -5.20 -5.93 6.65
CA LEU A 46 -4.47 -4.73 6.25
C LEU A 46 -4.16 -3.81 7.44
N ALA A 47 -5.14 -3.59 8.32
CA ALA A 47 -4.95 -2.77 9.51
C ALA A 47 -3.93 -3.40 10.46
N ALA A 48 -4.00 -4.71 10.68
CA ALA A 48 -3.05 -5.41 11.54
C ALA A 48 -1.61 -5.28 11.01
N GLU A 49 -1.36 -5.56 9.73
CA GLU A 49 -0.01 -5.44 9.17
C GLU A 49 0.48 -3.98 9.16
N ALA A 50 -0.40 -3.02 8.88
CA ALA A 50 -0.05 -1.60 8.90
C ALA A 50 0.34 -1.12 10.30
N LEU A 51 -0.41 -1.50 11.34
CA LEU A 51 -0.09 -1.16 12.72
C LEU A 51 1.26 -1.75 13.14
N ILE A 52 1.54 -3.01 12.80
CA ILE A 52 2.84 -3.60 13.09
C ILE A 52 3.97 -2.85 12.38
N ALA A 53 3.78 -2.42 11.13
CA ALA A 53 4.78 -1.60 10.42
C ALA A 53 5.03 -0.27 11.14
N ILE A 54 3.96 0.44 11.50
CA ILE A 54 4.03 1.73 12.20
C ILE A 54 4.76 1.59 13.53
N GLU A 55 4.37 0.61 14.35
CA GLU A 55 4.96 0.36 15.67
C GLU A 55 6.45 -0.02 15.57
N ARG A 56 6.82 -0.87 14.60
CA ARG A 56 8.19 -1.36 14.48
C ARG A 56 9.16 -0.36 13.87
N THR A 57 8.71 0.47 12.95
CA THR A 57 9.61 1.32 12.16
C THR A 57 9.34 2.81 12.30
N GLY A 58 8.30 3.20 13.03
CA GLY A 58 7.84 4.59 13.08
C GLY A 58 7.36 5.09 11.72
N ALA A 59 6.82 4.21 10.87
CA ALA A 59 6.39 4.60 9.52
C ALA A 59 5.36 5.74 9.59
N GLU A 60 5.68 6.88 8.98
CA GLU A 60 4.84 8.08 8.99
C GLU A 60 3.67 8.01 8.00
N ARG A 61 3.70 7.03 7.08
CA ARG A 61 2.71 6.86 6.01
C ARG A 61 2.60 5.39 5.62
N ILE A 62 1.42 4.99 5.16
CA ILE A 62 1.16 3.64 4.61
C ILE A 62 0.85 3.75 3.13
N LEU A 63 1.43 2.86 2.32
CA LEU A 63 1.14 2.73 0.88
C LEU A 63 0.52 1.37 0.58
N LEU A 64 -0.71 1.36 0.08
CA LEU A 64 -1.34 0.17 -0.49
C LEU A 64 -0.79 -0.09 -1.90
N GLY A 65 -0.04 -1.19 -2.05
CA GLY A 65 0.69 -1.49 -3.30
C GLY A 65 -0.10 -2.18 -4.41
N GLY A 66 -1.20 -2.88 -4.11
CA GLY A 66 -1.95 -3.68 -5.09
C GLY A 66 -3.18 -2.96 -5.66
N THR A 67 -3.42 -3.08 -6.98
CA THR A 67 -4.61 -2.49 -7.64
C THR A 67 -5.93 -2.95 -7.02
N GLY A 68 -6.03 -4.24 -6.66
CA GLY A 68 -7.17 -4.80 -5.95
C GLY A 68 -7.38 -4.27 -4.52
N LEU A 69 -6.47 -3.44 -4.01
CA LEU A 69 -6.56 -2.81 -2.70
C LEU A 69 -7.08 -1.36 -2.75
N ALA A 70 -7.27 -0.79 -3.95
CA ALA A 70 -7.62 0.63 -4.09
C ALA A 70 -8.89 1.01 -3.33
N GLY A 71 -9.90 0.13 -3.31
CA GLY A 71 -11.15 0.34 -2.58
C GLY A 71 -11.03 0.32 -1.05
N PHE A 72 -9.88 -0.08 -0.49
CA PHE A 72 -9.68 -0.16 0.96
C PHE A 72 -9.00 1.07 1.55
N ARG A 73 -8.50 2.00 0.72
CA ARG A 73 -7.71 3.16 1.18
C ARG A 73 -8.43 3.94 2.29
N ASP A 74 -9.65 4.39 2.05
CA ASP A 74 -10.36 5.29 2.98
C ASP A 74 -10.78 4.55 4.25
N ALA A 75 -11.22 3.31 4.12
CA ALA A 75 -11.63 2.49 5.25
C ALA A 75 -10.42 2.08 6.12
N LEU A 76 -9.23 1.95 5.53
CA LEU A 76 -7.99 1.73 6.26
C LEU A 76 -7.49 3.03 6.91
N ALA A 77 -7.58 4.17 6.22
CA ALA A 77 -7.22 5.48 6.76
C ALA A 77 -8.01 5.80 8.04
N ALA A 78 -9.30 5.45 8.08
CA ALA A 78 -10.13 5.62 9.27
C ALA A 78 -9.69 4.77 10.49
N ARG A 79 -8.77 3.79 10.31
CA ARG A 79 -8.25 2.92 11.37
C ARG A 79 -6.83 3.26 11.82
N LEU A 80 -6.13 4.17 11.14
CA LEU A 80 -4.72 4.44 11.36
C LEU A 80 -4.50 5.91 11.72
N ALA A 81 -3.51 6.17 12.57
CA ALA A 81 -3.12 7.53 12.94
C ALA A 81 -2.25 8.22 11.87
N VAL A 82 -1.81 7.48 10.84
CA VAL A 82 -0.95 7.97 9.76
C VAL A 82 -1.69 7.97 8.43
N PRO A 83 -1.34 8.87 7.49
CA PRO A 83 -1.94 8.90 6.15
C PRO A 83 -1.80 7.58 5.40
N VAL A 84 -2.86 7.21 4.69
CA VAL A 84 -2.90 6.02 3.83
C VAL A 84 -3.00 6.44 2.37
N HIS A 85 -2.05 5.97 1.58
CA HIS A 85 -1.91 6.19 0.16
C HIS A 85 -2.22 4.91 -0.61
N CYS A 86 -2.56 5.04 -1.90
CA CYS A 86 -2.78 3.90 -2.78
C CYS A 86 -1.98 4.12 -4.07
N SER A 87 -1.10 3.17 -4.40
CA SER A 87 -0.23 3.25 -5.57
C SER A 87 -1.03 3.53 -6.84
N LEU A 88 -2.13 2.81 -7.06
CA LEU A 88 -2.97 2.98 -8.26
C LEU A 88 -3.57 4.38 -8.35
N THR A 89 -4.23 4.86 -7.29
CA THR A 89 -4.90 6.17 -7.33
C THR A 89 -3.89 7.31 -7.46
N GLU A 90 -2.73 7.19 -6.82
CA GLU A 90 -1.67 8.19 -6.93
C GLU A 90 -1.02 8.22 -8.30
N THR A 91 -0.75 7.06 -8.89
CA THR A 91 -0.25 6.98 -10.27
C THR A 91 -1.25 7.59 -11.24
N LEU A 92 -2.55 7.26 -11.13
CA LEU A 92 -3.59 7.86 -12.00
C LEU A 92 -3.66 9.38 -11.85
N ARG A 93 -3.61 9.89 -10.60
CA ARG A 93 -3.58 11.33 -10.33
C ARG A 93 -2.36 11.99 -10.99
N ALA A 94 -1.17 11.40 -10.83
CA ALA A 94 0.06 11.93 -11.40
C ALA A 94 0.01 11.99 -12.93
N VAL A 95 -0.53 10.95 -13.59
CA VAL A 95 -0.72 10.93 -15.05
C VAL A 95 -1.67 12.03 -15.50
N VAL A 96 -2.83 12.17 -14.86
CA VAL A 96 -3.81 13.22 -15.19
C VAL A 96 -3.21 14.61 -15.00
N SER A 97 -2.52 14.85 -13.87
CA SER A 97 -1.84 16.13 -13.62
C SER A 97 -0.78 16.44 -14.67
N HIS A 98 -0.02 15.42 -15.11
CA HIS A 98 0.97 15.59 -16.15
C HIS A 98 0.35 15.92 -17.50
N MET A 99 -0.77 15.29 -17.87
CA MET A 99 -1.49 15.58 -19.11
C MET A 99 -2.06 17.00 -19.11
N ALA A 100 -2.65 17.43 -17.98
CA ALA A 100 -3.23 18.77 -17.85
C ALA A 100 -2.17 19.89 -17.89
N ALA A 101 -0.94 19.61 -17.44
CA ALA A 101 0.16 20.59 -17.49
C ALA A 101 0.79 20.74 -18.89
N ARG A 102 0.39 19.93 -19.88
CA ARG A 102 0.93 19.93 -21.25
C ARG A 102 -0.08 20.35 -22.32
N GLY A 103 -1.33 20.62 -21.94
CA GLY A 103 -2.38 21.17 -22.81
C GLY A 103 -2.64 22.63 -22.47
#